data_AF-A0A1N7RFG8-F1
#
_entry.id   AF-A0A1N7RFG8-F1
#
_cell.length_a   1.000
_cell.length_b   1.000
_cell.length_c   1.000
_cell.angle_alpha   90.00
_cell.angle_beta   90.00
_cell.angle_gamma   90.00
#
_symmetry.space_group_name_H-M   'P 1'
#
loop_
_entity.id
_entity.type
_entity.pdbx_description
1 polymer ?
#
loop_
_entity_poly.entity_id
_entity_poly.type
_entity_poly.pdbx_seq_one_letter_code
_entity_poly.pdbx_strand_id
1 'polypeptide(L)'
;MKKQAVKLVSGREQERATFSPDLLTRIHDVTPAEVKALPTFQYYSDEQVVQLISTIKTFTQIGYSMFYEKQQEEEAKVFNLSDNSPKQNVA
;
A
#
# COMPACT_ATOMS: atom_id res chain seq x y z
N MET A 1 8.37 6.32 -56.06
CA MET A 1 8.57 6.97 -54.74
C MET A 1 7.62 6.32 -53.74
N LYS A 2 8.11 5.47 -52.82
CA LYS A 2 7.27 4.78 -51.82
C LYS A 2 7.32 5.58 -50.52
N LYS A 3 6.16 6.02 -50.03
CA LYS A 3 6.02 6.74 -48.75
C LYS A 3 6.17 5.72 -47.61
N GLN A 4 7.17 5.88 -46.75
CA GLN A 4 7.23 5.18 -45.46
C GLN A 4 6.39 5.97 -44.45
N ALA A 5 5.37 5.32 -43.90
CA ALA A 5 4.63 5.83 -42.76
C ALA A 5 5.48 5.59 -41.51
N VAL A 6 5.97 6.67 -40.90
CA VAL A 6 6.61 6.63 -39.58
C VAL A 6 5.48 6.46 -38.55
N LYS A 7 5.39 5.27 -37.97
CA LYS A 7 4.48 5.00 -36.85
C LYS A 7 5.08 5.64 -35.61
N LEU A 8 4.58 6.81 -35.20
CA LEU A 8 4.84 7.37 -33.87
C LEU A 8 4.27 6.40 -32.83
N VAL A 9 5.13 5.59 -32.22
CA VAL A 9 4.79 4.82 -31.03
C VAL A 9 4.83 5.78 -29.84
N SER A 10 3.64 6.15 -29.38
CA SER A 10 3.43 6.92 -28.15
C SER A 10 3.97 6.12 -26.95
N GLY A 11 5.14 6.51 -26.46
CA GLY A 11 5.82 5.95 -25.29
C GLY A 11 5.09 6.24 -23.97
N ARG A 12 3.96 5.58 -23.76
CA ARG A 12 3.29 5.41 -22.46
C ARG A 12 2.88 3.97 -22.27
N GLU A 13 3.79 3.03 -22.50
CA GLU A 13 3.72 1.76 -21.79
C GLU A 13 4.27 2.05 -20.39
N GLN A 14 3.38 2.45 -19.49
CA GLN A 14 3.61 2.34 -18.07
C GLN A 14 4.07 0.90 -17.83
N GLU A 15 5.32 0.73 -17.40
CA GLU A 15 5.77 -0.49 -16.74
C GLU A 15 4.80 -0.76 -15.60
N ARG A 16 3.79 -1.59 -15.85
CA ARG A 16 3.09 -2.29 -14.78
C ARG A 16 4.15 -3.15 -14.15
N ALA A 17 4.78 -2.64 -13.08
CA ALA A 17 5.59 -3.45 -12.20
C ALA A 17 4.76 -4.69 -11.89
N THR A 18 5.19 -5.83 -12.43
CA THR A 18 4.64 -7.13 -12.10
C THR A 18 4.80 -7.27 -10.60
N PHE A 19 3.68 -7.20 -9.88
CA PHE A 19 3.65 -7.39 -8.44
C PHE A 19 4.14 -8.81 -8.16
N SER A 20 5.43 -8.94 -7.82
CA SER A 20 6.03 -10.23 -7.54
C SER A 20 5.51 -10.73 -6.19
N PRO A 21 4.93 -11.94 -6.11
CA PRO A 21 4.44 -12.49 -4.84
C PRO A 21 5.54 -12.65 -3.78
N ASP A 22 6.81 -12.72 -4.19
CA ASP A 22 7.97 -12.75 -3.27
C ASP A 22 8.17 -11.43 -2.50
N LEU A 23 7.51 -10.33 -2.89
CA LEU A 23 7.52 -9.09 -2.09
C LEU A 23 6.69 -9.22 -0.80
N LEU A 24 5.71 -10.14 -0.77
CA LEU A 24 4.87 -10.37 0.40
C LEU A 24 5.55 -11.25 1.47
N THR A 25 6.69 -11.87 1.14
CA THR A 25 7.41 -12.78 2.04
C THR A 25 8.60 -12.12 2.73
N ARG A 26 8.78 -10.79 2.61
CA ARG A 26 9.84 -10.08 3.34
C ARG A 26 9.65 -10.24 4.85
N ILE A 27 10.65 -10.85 5.49
CA ILE A 27 10.72 -11.09 6.94
C ILE A 27 11.64 -10.11 7.68
N HIS A 28 12.27 -9.17 6.96
CA HIS A 28 13.19 -8.20 7.54
C HIS A 28 12.81 -6.76 7.21
N ASP A 29 13.25 -5.86 8.08
CA ASP A 29 13.11 -4.41 7.90
C ASP A 29 14.00 -3.91 6.75
N VAL A 30 13.51 -2.89 6.03
CA VAL A 30 14.28 -2.21 4.98
C VAL A 30 15.51 -1.52 5.58
N THR A 31 16.68 -1.81 5.04
CA THR A 31 17.96 -1.26 5.48
C THR A 31 18.40 -0.05 4.64
N PRO A 32 19.24 0.86 5.18
CA PRO A 32 19.78 1.98 4.41
C PRO A 32 20.57 1.56 3.17
N ALA A 33 21.29 0.44 3.24
CA ALA A 33 22.05 -0.09 2.12
C ALA A 33 21.14 -0.52 0.96
N GLU A 34 20.02 -1.19 1.26
CA GLU A 34 19.02 -1.55 0.25
C GLU A 34 18.37 -0.32 -0.39
N VAL A 35 18.13 0.74 0.39
CA VAL A 35 17.60 2.01 -0.15
C VAL A 35 18.61 2.65 -1.09
N LYS A 36 19.89 2.72 -0.69
CA LYS A 36 20.96 3.31 -1.52
C LYS A 36 21.29 2.49 -2.76
N ALA A 37 20.99 1.20 -2.77
CA ALA A 37 21.11 0.37 -3.96
C ALA A 37 20.13 0.78 -5.08
N LEU A 38 19.07 1.53 -4.75
CA LEU A 38 18.14 2.06 -5.75
C LEU A 38 18.73 3.32 -6.42
N PRO A 39 18.74 3.41 -7.77
CA PRO A 39 19.31 4.54 -8.49
C PRO A 39 18.75 5.91 -8.08
N THR A 40 17.48 5.93 -7.67
CA THR A 40 16.78 7.14 -7.21
C THR A 40 17.35 7.71 -5.92
N PHE A 41 17.87 6.88 -5.01
CA PHE A 41 18.28 7.28 -3.67
C PHE A 41 19.79 7.11 -3.41
N GLN A 42 20.56 6.71 -4.42
CA GLN A 42 22.00 6.44 -4.29
C GLN A 42 22.83 7.63 -3.75
N TYR A 43 22.38 8.86 -3.99
CA TYR A 43 23.07 10.09 -3.59
C TYR A 43 22.56 10.67 -2.27
N TYR A 44 21.60 10.02 -1.60
CA TYR A 44 21.09 10.51 -0.34
C TYR A 44 22.15 10.32 0.76
N SER A 45 22.25 11.30 1.67
CA SER A 45 23.04 11.13 2.89
C SER A 45 22.43 10.04 3.78
N ASP A 46 23.21 9.48 4.71
CA ASP A 46 22.69 8.49 5.64
C ASP A 46 21.50 9.03 6.45
N GLU A 47 21.56 10.30 6.86
CA GLU A 47 20.47 10.99 7.55
C GLU A 47 19.20 11.07 6.70
N GLN A 48 19.33 11.42 5.41
CA GLN A 48 18.20 11.49 4.49
C GLN A 48 17.56 10.11 4.27
N VAL A 49 18.38 9.05 4.18
CA VAL A 49 17.88 7.68 4.04
C VAL A 49 17.14 7.22 5.30
N VAL A 50 17.69 7.51 6.48
CA VAL A 50 17.03 7.19 7.76
C VAL A 50 15.69 7.91 7.87
N GLN A 51 15.64 9.20 7.53
CA GLN A 51 14.39 9.97 7.54
C GLN A 51 13.37 9.43 6.53
N LEU A 52 13.81 9.02 5.33
CA LEU A 52 12.94 8.42 4.32
C LEU A 52 12.30 7.12 4.83
N ILE A 53 13.12 6.20 5.35
CA ILE A 53 12.63 4.93 5.91
C ILE A 53 11.62 5.20 7.04
N SER A 54 11.96 6.10 7.96
CA SER A 54 11.06 6.46 9.06
C SER A 54 9.73 7.04 8.56
N THR A 55 9.77 7.92 7.56
CA THR A 55 8.58 8.56 7.01
C THR A 55 7.64 7.54 6.37
N ILE A 56 8.19 6.61 5.59
CA ILE A 56 7.40 5.53 4.97
C ILE A 56 6.76 4.66 6.05
N LYS A 57 7.53 4.23 7.07
CA LYS A 57 7.01 3.42 8.19
C LYS A 57 5.85 4.13 8.88
N THR A 58 6.01 5.40 9.23
CA THR A 58 4.96 6.19 9.88
C THR A 58 3.71 6.30 9.01
N PHE A 59 3.87 6.61 7.72
CA PHE A 59 2.72 6.74 6.82
C PHE A 59 1.96 5.42 6.64
N THR A 60 2.68 4.31 6.47
CA THR A 60 2.08 2.98 6.39
C THR A 60 1.36 2.60 7.68
N GLN A 61 1.93 2.92 8.85
CA GLN A 61 1.29 2.67 10.14
C GLN A 61 -0.01 3.48 10.32
N ILE A 62 -0.01 4.75 9.91
CA ILE A 62 -1.23 5.58 9.91
C ILE A 62 -2.27 4.97 8.97
N GLY A 63 -1.88 4.61 7.75
CA GLY A 63 -2.81 3.97 6.80
C GLY A 63 -3.40 2.66 7.33
N TYR A 64 -2.56 1.82 7.96
CA TYR A 64 -2.99 0.55 8.51
C TYR A 64 -3.93 0.72 9.72
N SER A 65 -3.58 1.61 10.66
CA SER A 65 -4.44 1.91 11.81
C SER A 65 -5.80 2.44 11.37
N MET A 66 -5.86 3.40 10.46
CA MET A 66 -7.12 3.91 9.92
C MET A 66 -7.97 2.85 9.24
N PHE A 67 -7.34 1.92 8.51
CA PHE A 67 -8.05 0.84 7.84
C PHE A 67 -8.61 -0.18 8.83
N TYR A 68 -7.81 -0.53 9.85
CA TYR A 68 -8.20 -1.52 10.85
C TYR A 68 -9.25 -1.00 11.85
N GLU A 69 -9.14 0.26 12.26
CA GLU A 69 -10.14 0.94 13.09
C GLU A 69 -11.51 0.98 12.40
N LYS A 70 -11.53 1.23 11.08
CA LYS A 70 -12.78 1.20 10.30
C LYS A 70 -13.40 -0.20 10.20
N GLN A 71 -12.58 -1.25 10.07
CA GLN A 71 -13.12 -2.61 10.07
C GLN A 71 -13.76 -2.98 11.41
N GLN A 72 -13.13 -2.62 12.54
CA GLN A 72 -13.71 -2.87 13.85
C GLN A 72 -15.03 -2.10 14.07
N GLU A 73 -15.13 -0.87 13.56
CA GLU A 73 -16.37 -0.09 13.65
C GLU A 73 -17.51 -0.72 12.82
N GLU A 74 -17.20 -1.22 11.62
CA GLU A 74 -18.17 -1.93 10.78
C GLU A 74 -18.59 -3.28 11.39
N GLU A 75 -17.66 -4.07 11.93
CA GLU A 75 -17.95 -5.33 12.63
C GLU A 75 -18.80 -5.12 13.90
N ALA A 76 -18.50 -4.08 14.69
CA ALA A 76 -19.29 -3.72 15.86
C ALA A 76 -20.73 -3.29 15.49
N LYS A 77 -20.91 -2.68 14.32
CA LYS A 77 -22.24 -2.28 13.83
C LYS A 77 -23.10 -3.47 13.40
N VAL A 78 -22.48 -4.52 12.84
CA VAL A 78 -23.19 -5.75 12.46
C VAL A 78 -23.65 -6.54 13.69
N PHE A 79 -22.86 -6.56 14.77
CA PHE A 79 -23.22 -7.26 16.01
C PHE A 79 -24.49 -6.73 16.68
N ASN A 80 -24.75 -5.42 16.61
CA ASN A 80 -25.91 -4.78 17.27
C ASN A 80 -27.26 -5.01 16.56
N LEU A 81 -27.30 -5.66 15.39
CA LEU A 81 -28.55 -5.95 14.67
C LEU A 81 -29.20 -7.28 15.10
N SER A 82 -28.51 -8.11 15.88
CA SER A 82 -29.01 -9.44 16.29
C SER A 82 -29.87 -9.45 17.56
N ASP A 83 -29.94 -8.35 18.32
CA ASP A 83 -30.59 -8.32 19.64
C ASP A 83 -32.06 -7.84 19.65
N ASN A 84 -32.64 -7.53 18.50
CA ASN A 84 -34.06 -7.15 18.41
C ASN A 84 -34.97 -8.37 18.18
N SER A 85 -35.00 -9.30 19.13
CA SER A 85 -36.13 -10.23 19.26
C SER A 85 -37.24 -9.56 20.09
N PRO A 86 -38.42 -9.26 19.54
CA PRO A 86 -39.53 -8.71 20.32
C PRO A 86 -39.98 -9.74 21.35
N LYS A 87 -39.84 -9.39 22.64
CA LYS A 87 -40.39 -10.17 23.75
C LYS A 87 -41.91 -10.19 23.58
N GLN A 88 -42.46 -11.33 23.16
CA GLN A 88 -43.89 -11.58 23.19
C GLN A 88 -44.37 -11.52 24.64
N ASN A 89 -45.11 -10.48 25.00
CA ASN A 89 -45.89 -10.45 26.23
C ASN A 89 -47.07 -11.41 26.05
N VAL A 90 -47.00 -12.55 26.73
CA VAL A 90 -48.15 -13.42 26.98
C VAL A 90 -48.75 -13.01 28.32
N ALA A 91 -49.92 -12.38 28.27
CA ALA A 91 -50.85 -12.24 29.39
C ALA A 91 -52.28 -12.12 28.83
#